data_AF-A0A9P0PJJ3-F1
#
_entry.id   AF-A0A9P0PJJ3-F1
#
_cell.length_a   1.000
_cell.length_b   1.000
_cell.length_c   1.000
_cell.angle_alpha   90.00
_cell.angle_beta   90.00
_cell.angle_gamma   90.00
#
_symmetry.space_group_name_H-M   'P 1'
#
loop_
_entity.id
_entity.type
_entity.pdbx_description
1 polymer ?
#
loop_
_entity_poly.entity_id
_entity_poly.type
_entity_poly.pdbx_seq_one_letter_code
_entity_poly.pdbx_strand_id
1 'polypeptide(L)' 'MAKAGIDTNMFKPHSSRHASTSCALRQGVHIDAIRRSAGWSQDSQTFARFYNRPLVEKDNYLTSVLNLLSSET' A
#
# COMPACT_ATOMS: atom_id res chain seq x y z
N MET A 1 -17.92 1.07 1.27
CA MET A 1 -17.31 0.68 -0.02
C MET A 1 -18.24 1.05 -1.17
N ALA A 2 -19.34 0.32 -1.40
CA ALA A 2 -20.25 0.61 -2.53
C ALA A 2 -20.84 2.04 -2.52
N LYS A 3 -21.32 2.54 -1.38
CA LYS A 3 -21.82 3.92 -1.25
C LYS A 3 -20.78 5.01 -1.54
N ALA A 4 -19.49 4.67 -1.51
CA ALA A 4 -18.38 5.57 -1.82
C ALA A 4 -17.88 5.39 -3.28
N GLY A 5 -18.63 4.70 -4.13
CA GLY A 5 -18.26 4.46 -5.53
C GLY A 5 -17.18 3.41 -5.75
N ILE A 6 -16.81 2.63 -4.72
CA ILE A 6 -15.80 1.56 -4.85
C ILE A 6 -16.49 0.30 -5.39
N ASP A 7 -15.95 -0.25 -6.48
CA ASP A 7 -16.40 -1.54 -7.03
C ASP A 7 -16.15 -2.68 -6.04
N THR A 8 -17.22 -3.16 -5.42
CA THR A 8 -17.16 -4.25 -4.44
C THR A 8 -17.07 -5.65 -5.07
N ASN A 9 -17.23 -5.77 -6.40
CA ASN A 9 -16.97 -7.03 -7.09
C ASN A 9 -15.46 -7.27 -7.18
N MET A 10 -14.70 -6.23 -7.52
CA MET A 10 -13.24 -6.24 -7.53
C MET A 10 -12.63 -6.12 -6.12
N PHE A 11 -13.03 -5.11 -5.34
CA PHE A 11 -12.45 -4.82 -4.03
C PHE A 11 -13.27 -5.39 -2.89
N LYS A 12 -12.67 -6.32 -2.15
CA LYS A 12 -13.30 -7.00 -1.01
C LYS A 12 -12.88 -6.34 0.30
N PRO A 13 -13.52 -6.66 1.44
CA PRO A 13 -13.16 -6.06 2.73
C PRO A 13 -11.66 -6.15 3.09
N HIS A 14 -10.99 -7.25 2.71
CA HIS A 14 -9.55 -7.42 2.95
C HIS A 14 -8.68 -6.49 2.08
N SER A 15 -9.19 -6.00 0.94
CA SER A 15 -8.50 -5.01 0.10
C SER A 15 -8.29 -3.70 0.86
N SER A 16 -9.26 -3.28 1.68
CA SER A 16 -9.16 -2.05 2.47
C SER A 16 -8.17 -2.19 3.62
N ARG A 17 -8.19 -3.32 4.32
CA ARG A 17 -7.18 -3.64 5.35
C ARG A 17 -5.77 -3.65 4.75
N HIS A 18 -5.63 -4.25 3.57
CA HIS A 18 -4.38 -4.26 2.82
C HIS A 18 -3.91 -2.85 2.51
N ALA A 19 -4.72 -2.05 1.82
CA ALA A 19 -4.34 -0.70 1.44
C ALA A 19 -3.95 0.16 2.67
N SER A 20 -4.73 0.09 3.75
CA SER A 20 -4.51 0.86 4.97
C SER A 20 -3.20 0.49 5.67
N THR A 21 -2.99 -0.79 5.98
CA THR A 21 -1.81 -1.23 6.74
C THR A 21 -0.51 -1.04 5.97
N SER A 22 -0.51 -1.28 4.66
CA SER A 22 0.68 -1.08 3.82
C SER A 22 0.97 0.39 3.58
N CYS A 23 -0.08 1.24 3.51
CA CYS A 23 0.10 2.69 3.48
C CYS A 23 0.74 3.19 4.79
N ALA A 24 0.25 2.74 5.95
CA ALA A 24 0.81 3.13 7.24
C ALA A 24 2.31 2.80 7.34
N LEU A 25 2.73 1.60 6.89
CA LEU A 25 4.14 1.24 6.85
C LEU A 25 4.95 2.16 5.95
N ARG A 26 4.45 2.46 4.74
CA ARG A 26 5.12 3.39 3.81
C ARG A 26 5.25 4.82 4.36
N GLN A 27 4.32 5.23 5.22
CA GLN A 27 4.36 6.52 5.93
C GLN A 27 5.24 6.48 7.20
N GLY A 28 5.97 5.39 7.44
CA GLY A 28 6.91 5.27 8.55
C GLY A 28 6.27 4.85 9.89
N VAL A 29 5.01 4.42 9.90
CA VAL A 29 4.39 3.91 11.13
C VAL A 29 5.04 2.60 11.54
N HIS A 30 5.41 2.48 12.82
CA HIS A 30 6.05 1.28 13.34
C HIS A 30 5.17 0.03 13.19
N ILE A 31 5.78 -1.07 12.77
CA ILE A 31 5.13 -2.37 12.50
C ILE A 31 4.25 -2.84 13.66
N ASP A 32 4.69 -2.65 14.91
CA ASP A 32 3.93 -3.10 16.08
C ASP A 32 2.67 -2.27 16.34
N ALA A 33 2.68 -0.99 15.96
CA ALA A 33 1.47 -0.16 16.01
C ALA A 33 0.47 -0.62 14.94
N ILE A 34 0.96 -0.97 13.75
CA ILE A 34 0.13 -1.51 12.66
C ILE A 34 -0.49 -2.86 13.08
N ARG A 35 0.30 -3.77 13.65
CA ARG A 35 -0.17 -5.06 14.16
C ARG A 35 -1.27 -4.91 15.20
N ARG A 36 -1.04 -4.07 16.22
CA ARG A 36 -2.05 -3.78 17.25
C ARG A 36 -3.33 -3.21 16.66
N SER A 37 -3.21 -2.24 15.75
CA SER A 37 -4.37 -1.60 15.09
C SER A 37 -5.15 -2.56 14.19
N ALA A 38 -4.45 -3.52 13.57
CA ALA A 38 -5.07 -4.54 12.71
C ALA A 38 -5.57 -5.78 13.48
N GLY A 39 -5.36 -5.85 14.80
CA GLY A 39 -5.74 -6.98 15.64
C GLY A 39 -4.87 -8.22 15.45
N TRP A 40 -3.60 -8.04 15.05
CA TRP A 40 -2.63 -9.12 14.94
C TRP A 40 -1.80 -9.27 16.21
N SER A 41 -1.40 -10.50 16.52
CA SER A 41 -0.41 -10.75 17.58
C SER A 41 0.93 -10.10 17.23
N GLN A 42 1.73 -9.83 18.26
CA GLN A 42 3.05 -9.23 18.12
C GLN A 42 3.95 -10.04 17.18
N ASP A 43 3.92 -11.37 17.29
CA ASP A 43 4.73 -12.27 16.46
C ASP A 43 4.05 -12.65 15.13
N SER A 44 2.92 -12.02 14.78
CA SER A 44 2.20 -12.34 13.56
C SER A 44 3.02 -11.98 12.32
N GLN A 45 3.16 -12.96 11.43
CA GLN A 45 3.72 -12.77 10.09
C GLN A 45 2.66 -12.44 9.03
N THR A 46 1.38 -12.34 9.42
CA THR A 46 0.26 -12.13 8.49
C THR A 46 0.45 -10.88 7.65
N PHE A 47 0.91 -9.78 8.27
CA PHE A 47 1.20 -8.55 7.56
C PHE A 47 2.26 -8.75 6.47
N ALA A 48 3.43 -9.27 6.85
CA ALA A 48 4.55 -9.46 5.94
C ALA A 48 4.21 -10.41 4.78
N ARG A 49 3.45 -11.49 5.06
CA ARG A 49 3.11 -12.51 4.06
C ARG A 49 2.03 -12.08 3.08
N PHE A 50 1.00 -11.38 3.54
CA PHE A 50 -0.21 -11.16 2.75
C PHE A 50 -0.47 -9.71 2.37
N TYR A 51 -0.03 -8.77 3.20
CA TYR A 51 -0.43 -7.37 3.12
C TYR A 51 0.73 -6.44 2.73
N ASN A 52 1.97 -6.65 3.19
CA ASN A 52 3.10 -5.78 2.82
C ASN A 52 3.63 -6.09 1.41
N ARG A 53 2.86 -5.72 0.38
CA ARG A 53 3.25 -5.91 -1.02
C ARG A 53 3.75 -4.58 -1.62
N PRO A 54 4.74 -4.63 -2.52
CA PRO A 54 5.15 -3.46 -3.28
C PRO A 54 3.98 -2.92 -4.09
N LEU A 55 3.93 -1.61 -4.26
CA LEU A 55 3.02 -1.01 -5.23
C LEU A 55 3.54 -1.38 -6.62
N VAL A 56 2.61 -1.68 -7.54
CA VAL A 56 2.97 -1.79 -8.95
C VAL A 56 3.43 -0.40 -9.38
N GLU A 57 4.70 -0.26 -9.73
CA GLU A 57 5.17 0.94 -10.41
C GLU A 57 4.39 1.03 -11.72
N LYS A 58 3.59 2.08 -11.88
CA LYS A 58 3.14 2.45 -13.22
C LYS A 58 4.40 2.76 -14.00
N ASP A 59 4.57 2.16 -15.17
CA ASP A 59 5.66 2.48 -16.10
C ASP A 59 5.83 4.00 -16.14
N ASN A 60 6.87 4.47 -15.46
CA ASN A 60 7.12 5.88 -15.20
C ASN A 60 7.77 6.52 -16.43
N TYR A 61 7.48 6.02 -17.63
CA TYR A 61 8.11 6.44 -18.87
C TYR A 61 8.16 7.97 -18.99
N LEU A 62 7.04 8.64 -18.73
CA LEU A 62 6.95 10.11 -18.76
C LEU A 62 7.80 10.77 -17.67
N THR A 63 7.80 10.23 -16.45
CA THR A 63 8.61 10.73 -15.34
C THR A 63 10.11 10.55 -15.62
N SER A 64 10.50 9.41 -16.21
CA SER A 64 11.87 9.11 -16.60
C SER A 64 12.36 10.01 -17.73
N VAL A 65 11.52 10.26 -18.75
CA VAL A 65 11.83 11.21 -19.83
C VAL A 65 11.95 12.64 -19.30
N LEU A 66 11.05 13.07 -18.41
CA LEU A 66 11.10 14.40 -17.80
C LEU A 66 12.37 14.61 -16.97
N ASN A 67 12.77 13.61 -16.18
CA ASN A 67 13.98 13.66 -15.37
C ASN A 67 15.25 13.72 -16.24
N LEU A 68 15.28 12.99 -17.36
CA LEU A 68 16.39 13.04 -18.32
C LEU A 68 16.57 14.45 -18.89
N LEU A 69 15.48 15.05 -19.38
CA LEU A 69 15.50 16.42 -19.93
C LEU A 69 15.90 17.48 -18.89
N SER A 70 15.51 17.26 -17.62
CA SER A 70 15.83 18.18 -16.52
C SER A 70 17.27 18.04 -16.01
N SER A 71 17.99 16.97 -16.41
CA SER A 71 19.39 16.72 -16.03
C SER A 71 20.40 17.25 -17.05
N GLU A 72 19.93 17.69 -18.23
CA GLU A 72 20.74 18.27 -19.30
C GLU A 72 20.80 19.81 -19.28
N THR A 73 20.08 20.45 -18.35
CA THR A 73 20.07 21.90 -18.10
C THR A 73 20.76 22.26 -16.80
#